data_AF-A0A060BX92-F1
#
_entry.id   AF-A0A060BX92-F1
#
_cell.length_a   1.000
_cell.length_b   1.000
_cell.length_c   1.000
_cell.angle_alpha   90.00
_cell.angle_beta   90.00
_cell.angle_gamma   90.00
#
_symmetry.space_group_name_H-M   'P 1'
#
loop_
_entity.id
_entity.type
_entity.pdbx_description
1 polymer ?
#
loop_
_entity_poly.entity_id
_entity_poly.type
_entity_poly.pdbx_seq_one_letter_code
_entity_poly.pdbx_strand_id
1 'polypeptide(L)'
;MNGKYRDSVRRFWRGDGHAVSEFATRLCGSSDLYERSGRRPYASINFVTAHDGFTLHDLVSYNEKRNLANGEENRDGESHNLSWNCGAEGPTTDRMVNALRARQMRNFLTTLLISQGVPMLRMGDEIAHSQQGNNNA
;
A
#
# COMPACT_ATOMS: atom_id res chain seq x y z
N MET A 1 -7.57 -11.11 -5.52
CA MET A 1 -6.99 -9.75 -5.58
C MET A 1 -5.52 -9.85 -5.94
N ASN A 2 -4.93 -8.88 -6.65
CA ASN A 2 -3.55 -8.97 -7.14
C ASN A 2 -2.53 -8.55 -6.06
N GLY A 3 -2.12 -9.51 -5.20
CA GLY A 3 -1.14 -9.26 -4.14
C GLY A 3 0.24 -8.84 -4.66
N LYS A 4 0.64 -9.33 -5.84
CA LYS A 4 1.90 -8.90 -6.48
C LYS A 4 1.89 -7.43 -6.87
N TYR A 5 0.75 -6.93 -7.36
CA TYR A 5 0.57 -5.49 -7.63
C TYR A 5 0.77 -4.68 -6.36
N ARG A 6 0.09 -5.07 -5.27
CA ARG A 6 0.21 -4.41 -3.95
C ARG A 6 1.66 -4.30 -3.51
N ASP A 7 2.36 -5.44 -3.46
CA ASP A 7 3.72 -5.48 -2.91
C ASP A 7 4.72 -4.73 -3.80
N SER A 8 4.59 -4.85 -5.13
CA SER A 8 5.50 -4.18 -6.08
C SER A 8 5.35 -2.66 -6.06
N VAL A 9 4.11 -2.17 -6.01
CA VAL A 9 3.83 -0.74 -5.93
C VAL A 9 4.31 -0.16 -4.60
N ARG A 10 4.11 -0.87 -3.49
CA ARG A 10 4.64 -0.48 -2.16
C ARG A 10 6.17 -0.40 -2.17
N ARG A 11 6.86 -1.42 -2.67
CA ARG A 11 8.32 -1.45 -2.78
C ARG A 11 8.87 -0.33 -3.65
N PHE A 12 8.24 -0.06 -4.79
CA PHE A 12 8.65 1.02 -5.68
C PHE A 12 8.61 2.38 -5.00
N TRP A 13 7.49 2.73 -4.35
CA TRP A 13 7.34 4.03 -3.68
C TRP A 13 8.10 4.15 -2.37
N ARG A 14 8.42 3.02 -1.71
CA ARG A 14 9.36 2.98 -0.58
C ARG A 14 10.80 3.28 -1.01
N GLY A 15 11.12 3.07 -2.28
CA GLY A 15 12.47 3.29 -2.83
C GLY A 15 13.36 2.05 -2.82
N ASP A 16 12.77 0.84 -2.80
CA ASP A 16 13.53 -0.40 -2.89
C ASP A 16 14.28 -0.49 -4.23
N GLY A 17 15.54 -0.94 -4.17
CA GLY A 17 16.33 -1.23 -5.36
C GLY A 17 15.69 -2.32 -6.24
N HIS A 18 15.92 -2.23 -7.55
CA HIS A 18 15.45 -3.19 -8.57
C HIS A 18 13.92 -3.36 -8.68
N ALA A 19 13.12 -2.45 -8.13
CA ALA A 19 11.65 -2.53 -8.20
C ALA A 19 11.04 -2.06 -9.54
N VAL A 20 11.81 -1.37 -10.39
CA VAL A 20 11.30 -0.67 -11.59
C VAL A 20 10.72 -1.62 -12.65
N SER A 21 11.40 -2.74 -12.96
CA SER A 21 10.96 -3.69 -13.98
C SER A 21 9.66 -4.40 -13.57
N GLU A 22 9.60 -4.83 -12.32
CA GLU A 22 8.40 -5.45 -11.74
C GLU A 22 7.26 -4.43 -11.70
N PHE A 23 7.52 -3.21 -11.24
CA PHE A 23 6.55 -2.11 -11.24
C PHE A 23 5.96 -1.84 -12.63
N ALA A 24 6.79 -1.74 -13.67
CA ALA A 24 6.33 -1.53 -15.04
C ALA A 24 5.37 -2.64 -15.51
N THR A 25 5.68 -3.89 -15.19
CA THR A 25 4.81 -5.05 -15.48
C THR A 25 3.45 -4.92 -14.81
N ARG A 26 3.43 -4.47 -13.54
CA ARG A 26 2.18 -4.27 -12.78
C ARG A 26 1.35 -3.11 -13.31
N LEU A 27 2.00 -1.99 -13.65
CA LEU A 27 1.38 -0.80 -14.24
C LEU A 27 0.69 -1.13 -15.57
N CYS A 28 1.32 -1.97 -16.39
CA CYS A 28 0.82 -2.40 -17.69
C CYS A 28 -0.16 -3.60 -17.64
N GLY A 29 -0.76 -3.88 -16.48
CA GLY A 29 -1.89 -4.82 -16.38
C GLY A 29 -1.51 -6.25 -16.01
N SER A 30 -0.28 -6.48 -15.54
CA SER A 30 0.17 -7.79 -15.04
C SER A 30 -0.03 -8.92 -16.06
N SER A 31 0.33 -8.68 -17.32
CA SER A 31 0.15 -9.65 -18.40
C SER A 31 0.82 -10.99 -18.08
N ASP A 32 1.97 -10.96 -17.44
CA ASP A 32 2.70 -12.14 -16.96
C ASP A 32 1.86 -13.11 -16.09
N LEU A 33 0.87 -12.60 -15.35
CA LEU A 33 -0.02 -13.40 -14.51
C LEU A 33 -1.27 -13.90 -15.25
N TYR A 34 -1.83 -13.10 -16.15
CA TYR A 34 -3.18 -13.34 -16.68
C TYR A 34 -3.22 -13.73 -18.16
N GLU A 35 -2.18 -13.40 -18.92
CA GLU A 35 -2.08 -13.68 -20.36
C GLU A 35 -2.05 -15.18 -20.65
N ARG A 36 -1.30 -15.96 -19.86
CA ARG A 36 -1.18 -17.42 -20.03
C ARG A 36 -2.49 -18.19 -19.81
N SER A 37 -3.48 -17.59 -19.15
CA SER A 37 -4.78 -18.22 -18.88
C SER A 37 -5.90 -17.68 -19.77
N GLY A 38 -5.58 -16.88 -20.79
CA GLY A 38 -6.56 -16.26 -21.71
C GLY A 38 -7.45 -15.21 -21.04
N ARG A 39 -7.12 -14.80 -19.81
CA ARG A 39 -7.89 -13.85 -19.03
C ARG A 39 -7.46 -12.43 -19.40
N ARG A 40 -8.45 -11.61 -19.77
CA ARG A 40 -8.25 -10.19 -20.09
C ARG A 40 -7.83 -9.40 -18.83
N PRO A 41 -7.21 -8.21 -18.98
CA PRO A 41 -6.67 -7.42 -17.87
C PRO A 41 -7.64 -7.10 -16.72
N TYR A 42 -8.96 -7.10 -16.98
CA TYR A 42 -9.98 -6.91 -15.93
C TYR A 42 -10.01 -8.02 -14.88
N ALA A 43 -9.37 -9.17 -15.12
CA ALA A 43 -9.21 -10.20 -14.10
C ALA A 43 -8.25 -9.79 -12.96
N SER A 44 -7.47 -8.72 -13.17
CA SER A 44 -6.61 -8.12 -12.15
C SER A 44 -7.38 -7.07 -11.35
N ILE A 45 -7.71 -7.40 -10.10
CA ILE A 45 -8.14 -6.41 -9.10
C ILE A 45 -6.86 -5.82 -8.47
N ASN A 46 -6.51 -4.63 -8.90
CA ASN A 46 -5.35 -3.87 -8.42
C ASN A 46 -5.73 -3.16 -7.13
N PHE A 47 -4.87 -3.21 -6.12
CA PHE A 47 -5.09 -2.54 -4.85
C PHE A 47 -3.76 -2.25 -4.17
N VAL A 48 -3.71 -1.17 -3.38
CA VAL A 48 -2.54 -0.82 -2.55
C VAL A 48 -2.80 -1.14 -1.09
N THR A 49 -4.05 -1.02 -0.65
CA THR A 49 -4.51 -1.20 0.74
C THR A 49 -5.83 -1.98 0.72
N ALA A 50 -6.09 -2.71 1.80
CA ALA A 50 -7.29 -3.52 1.97
C ALA A 50 -7.78 -3.40 3.42
N HIS A 51 -8.77 -4.22 3.80
CA HIS A 51 -9.19 -4.30 5.20
C HIS A 51 -8.07 -4.88 6.07
N ASP A 52 -7.41 -5.94 5.59
CA ASP A 52 -6.22 -6.50 6.23
C ASP A 52 -4.97 -5.66 5.94
N GLY A 53 -4.25 -5.29 6.99
CA GLY A 53 -3.04 -4.49 6.93
C GLY A 53 -3.31 -3.00 7.16
N PHE A 54 -2.29 -2.18 6.89
CA PHE A 54 -2.40 -0.73 7.06
C PHE A 54 -3.39 -0.07 6.11
N THR A 55 -4.02 1.00 6.63
CA THR A 55 -4.64 2.08 5.85
C THR A 55 -3.61 2.78 4.96
N LEU A 56 -4.03 3.56 3.96
CA LEU A 56 -3.06 4.29 3.11
C LEU A 56 -2.29 5.34 3.90
N HIS A 57 -2.94 5.99 4.86
CA HIS A 57 -2.30 6.96 5.73
C HIS A 57 -1.26 6.28 6.65
N ASP A 58 -1.60 5.13 7.22
CA ASP A 58 -0.69 4.41 8.13
C ASP A 58 0.47 3.76 7.37
N LEU A 59 0.25 3.32 6.13
CA LEU A 59 1.30 2.81 5.25
C LEU A 59 2.44 3.82 5.04
N VAL A 60 2.15 5.13 5.08
CA VAL A 60 3.13 6.21 4.96
C VAL A 60 3.52 6.83 6.32
N SER A 61 3.00 6.30 7.43
CA SER A 61 3.18 6.88 8.77
C SER A 61 3.80 5.92 9.78
N TYR A 62 3.81 4.61 9.53
CA TYR A 62 4.32 3.59 10.45
C TYR A 62 5.22 2.59 9.74
N ASN A 63 6.34 2.24 10.37
CA ASN A 63 7.17 1.10 9.96
C ASN A 63 6.77 -0.17 10.71
N GLU A 64 6.39 -0.03 11.97
CA GLU A 64 6.05 -1.15 12.84
C GLU A 64 4.54 -1.20 13.14
N LYS A 65 4.00 -2.42 13.20
CA LYS A 65 2.60 -2.63 13.60
C LYS A 65 2.39 -2.34 15.10
N ARG A 66 1.22 -1.79 15.42
CA ARG A 66 0.77 -1.41 16.76
C ARG A 66 -0.61 -1.99 17.05
N ASN A 67 -0.64 -3.31 17.22
CA ASN A 67 -1.84 -4.12 17.47
C ASN A 67 -2.03 -4.43 18.96
N LEU A 68 -1.34 -3.72 19.86
CA LEU A 68 -1.44 -3.95 21.31
C LEU A 68 -2.88 -3.85 21.84
N ALA A 69 -3.72 -3.03 21.20
CA ALA A 69 -5.14 -2.91 21.53
C ALA A 69 -5.94 -4.21 21.32
N ASN A 70 -5.43 -5.15 20.51
CA ASN A 70 -6.08 -6.41 20.19
C ASN A 70 -5.93 -7.46 21.31
N GLY A 71 -5.06 -7.22 22.30
CA GLY A 71 -4.88 -8.12 23.44
C GLY A 71 -3.97 -9.33 23.18
N GLU A 72 -3.37 -9.45 22.00
CA GLU A 72 -2.47 -10.55 21.61
C GLU A 72 -0.98 -10.19 21.70
N GLU A 73 -0.63 -9.21 22.54
CA GLU A 73 0.76 -8.76 22.74
C GLU A 73 1.47 -8.37 21.42
N ASN A 74 0.72 -7.77 20.47
CA ASN A 74 1.21 -7.38 19.14
C ASN A 74 1.68 -8.56 18.25
N ARG A 75 1.33 -9.80 18.60
CA ARG A 75 1.72 -10.98 17.81
C ARG A 75 0.90 -11.14 16.54
N ASP A 76 -0.33 -10.65 16.57
CA ASP A 76 -1.30 -10.72 15.48
C ASP A 76 -0.98 -9.73 14.35
N GLY A 77 -1.46 -9.99 13.14
CA GLY A 77 -1.23 -9.14 11.95
C GLY A 77 0.10 -9.36 11.22
N GLU A 78 0.18 -8.85 9.99
CA GLU A 78 1.36 -8.99 9.12
C GLU A 78 2.54 -8.14 9.62
N SER A 79 3.74 -8.72 9.67
CA SER A 79 4.96 -8.00 10.06
C SER A 79 5.65 -7.36 8.85
N HIS A 80 5.43 -7.90 7.64
CA HIS A 80 6.03 -7.40 6.41
C HIS A 80 5.08 -6.45 5.65
N ASN A 81 4.92 -5.23 6.16
CA ASN A 81 3.94 -4.28 5.61
C ASN A 81 4.40 -3.53 4.34
N LEU A 82 5.70 -3.54 4.04
CA LEU A 82 6.31 -2.73 2.98
C LEU A 82 5.96 -1.23 3.09
N SER A 83 5.83 -0.76 4.33
CA SER A 83 5.51 0.61 4.68
C SER A 83 6.76 1.48 4.80
N TRP A 84 6.55 2.80 4.85
CA TRP A 84 7.58 3.78 5.18
C TRP A 84 7.00 4.97 5.92
N ASN A 85 7.44 5.18 7.15
CA ASN A 85 6.96 6.24 8.03
C ASN A 85 7.32 7.68 7.60
N CYS A 86 8.05 7.84 6.49
CA CYS A 86 8.49 9.12 5.92
C CYS A 86 9.41 9.95 6.84
N GLY A 87 10.06 9.31 7.83
CA GLY A 87 11.05 9.93 8.72
C GLY A 87 10.60 10.13 10.17
N ALA A 88 9.32 9.90 10.50
CA ALA A 88 8.82 9.94 11.88
C ALA A 88 7.84 8.79 12.11
N GLU A 89 7.86 8.12 13.25
CA GLU A 89 6.90 7.05 13.55
C GLU A 89 5.59 7.62 14.11
N GLY A 90 4.49 7.41 13.39
CA GLY A 90 3.16 7.90 13.79
C GLY A 90 2.92 9.40 13.57
N PRO A 91 1.97 10.02 14.30
CA PRO A 91 1.65 11.43 14.17
C PRO A 91 2.85 12.33 14.46
N THR A 92 3.04 13.38 13.66
CA THR A 92 4.14 14.34 13.81
C THR A 92 3.70 15.76 13.49
N THR A 93 4.34 16.74 14.11
CA THR A 93 4.17 18.18 13.82
C THR A 93 5.15 18.69 12.76
N ASP A 94 6.11 17.85 12.34
CA ASP A 94 7.05 18.18 11.27
C ASP A 94 6.31 18.37 9.94
N ARG A 95 6.31 19.60 9.44
CA ARG A 95 5.62 19.99 8.21
C ARG A 95 6.24 19.33 6.97
N MET A 96 7.55 19.07 6.96
CA MET A 96 8.22 18.42 5.83
C MET A 96 7.82 16.95 5.73
N VAL A 97 7.76 16.25 6.86
CA VAL A 97 7.29 14.86 6.91
C VAL A 97 5.83 14.78 6.48
N ASN A 98 4.95 15.64 6.99
CA ASN A 98 3.54 15.63 6.63
C ASN A 98 3.31 15.96 5.14
N ALA A 99 4.08 16.90 4.57
CA ALA A 99 4.03 17.19 3.14
C ALA A 99 4.49 16.00 2.28
N LEU A 100 5.54 15.30 2.72
CA LEU A 100 6.03 14.09 2.08
C LEU A 100 4.99 12.96 2.11
N ARG A 101 4.36 12.70 3.27
CA ARG A 101 3.29 11.71 3.42
C ARG A 101 2.12 11.99 2.48
N ALA A 102 1.65 13.23 2.45
CA ALA A 102 0.57 13.64 1.55
C ALA A 102 0.95 13.42 0.07
N ARG A 103 2.22 13.65 -0.29
CA ARG A 103 2.73 13.34 -1.64
C ARG A 103 2.76 11.84 -1.90
N GLN A 104 3.21 11.02 -0.95
CA GLN A 104 3.23 9.56 -1.10
C GLN A 104 1.83 8.98 -1.25
N MET A 105 0.85 9.45 -0.47
CA MET A 105 -0.55 9.03 -0.65
C MET A 105 -1.06 9.33 -2.06
N ARG A 106 -0.78 10.54 -2.58
CA ARG A 106 -1.14 10.89 -3.97
C ARG A 106 -0.42 10.03 -5.01
N ASN A 107 0.85 9.70 -4.79
CA ASN A 107 1.62 8.82 -5.65
C ASN A 107 0.97 7.43 -5.74
N PHE A 108 0.58 6.85 -4.60
CA PHE A 108 -0.11 5.56 -4.54
C PHE A 108 -1.48 5.59 -5.23
N LEU A 109 -2.31 6.59 -4.90
CA LEU A 109 -3.64 6.75 -5.51
C LEU A 109 -3.54 6.94 -7.01
N THR A 110 -2.61 7.79 -7.46
CA THR A 110 -2.39 8.05 -8.89
C THR A 110 -1.97 6.77 -9.59
N THR A 111 -0.99 6.05 -9.04
CA THR A 111 -0.54 4.76 -9.60
C THR A 111 -1.71 3.78 -9.73
N LEU A 112 -2.53 3.66 -8.68
CA LEU A 112 -3.70 2.78 -8.68
C LEU A 112 -4.70 3.13 -9.78
N LEU A 113 -5.01 4.42 -9.95
CA LEU A 113 -6.04 4.90 -10.88
C LEU A 113 -5.58 4.87 -12.35
N ILE A 114 -4.28 5.00 -12.62
CA ILE A 114 -3.75 4.96 -14.00
C ILE A 114 -3.31 3.57 -14.45
N SER A 115 -3.16 2.62 -13.52
CA SER A 115 -2.74 1.26 -13.86
C SER A 115 -3.81 0.51 -14.64
N GLN A 116 -3.37 -0.28 -15.62
CA GLN A 116 -4.27 -1.15 -16.37
C GLN A 116 -4.84 -2.25 -15.45
N GLY A 117 -6.16 -2.43 -15.47
CA GLY A 117 -6.87 -3.36 -14.59
C GLY A 117 -8.05 -2.69 -13.89
N VAL A 118 -8.65 -3.38 -12.90
CA VAL A 118 -9.74 -2.83 -12.09
C VAL A 118 -9.16 -2.30 -10.77
N PRO A 119 -9.20 -0.98 -10.51
CA PRO A 119 -8.72 -0.43 -9.25
C PRO A 119 -9.72 -0.69 -8.12
N MET A 120 -9.22 -1.11 -6.97
CA MET A 120 -9.97 -1.21 -5.72
C MET A 120 -9.42 -0.20 -4.71
N LEU A 121 -10.25 0.76 -4.32
CA LEU A 121 -9.96 1.72 -3.28
C LEU A 121 -10.54 1.24 -1.95
N ARG A 122 -9.74 1.24 -0.89
CA ARG A 122 -10.20 0.98 0.48
C ARG A 122 -10.97 2.21 0.97
N MET A 123 -12.16 2.00 1.51
CA MET A 123 -12.97 3.07 2.11
C MET A 123 -12.19 3.81 3.20
N GLY A 124 -12.26 5.14 3.20
CA GLY A 124 -11.60 6.02 4.15
C GLY A 124 -10.20 6.47 3.71
N ASP A 125 -9.55 5.80 2.76
CA ASP A 125 -8.24 6.24 2.28
C ASP A 125 -8.31 7.59 1.53
N GLU A 126 -9.48 7.92 0.97
CA GLU A 126 -9.78 9.22 0.34
C GLU A 126 -9.78 10.40 1.31
N ILE A 127 -10.00 10.14 2.61
CA ILE A 127 -9.98 11.13 3.69
C ILE A 127 -8.80 10.94 4.65
N ALA A 128 -7.79 10.14 4.27
CA ALA A 128 -6.63 9.82 5.11
C ALA A 128 -7.00 9.14 6.44
N HIS A 129 -7.99 8.24 6.42
CA HIS A 129 -8.35 7.44 7.59
C HIS A 129 -7.13 6.70 8.17
N SER A 130 -7.01 6.68 9.49
CA SER A 130 -5.92 6.04 10.23
C SER A 130 -6.48 5.11 11.31
N GLN A 131 -5.85 3.95 11.46
CA GLN A 131 -6.03 3.00 12.56
C GLN A 131 -4.87 3.12 13.59
N GLN A 132 -4.14 4.24 13.55
CA GLN A 132 -3.04 4.57 14.48
C GLN A 132 -1.92 3.53 14.50
N GLY A 133 -1.68 2.87 13.36
CA GLY A 133 -0.68 1.82 13.22
C GLY A 133 -1.18 0.43 13.63
N ASN A 134 -2.46 0.25 13.96
CA ASN A 134 -3.05 -1.08 13.99
C ASN A 134 -3.26 -1.56 12.55
N ASN A 135 -2.72 -2.74 12.21
CA ASN A 135 -2.82 -3.33 10.88
C ASN A 135 -3.67 -4.61 10.84
N ASN A 136 -4.37 -4.90 11.93
CA ASN A 136 -5.20 -6.10 12.10
C ASN A 136 -6.39 -5.78 13.03
N ALA A 137 -7.12 -4.71 12.69
CA ALA A 137 -8.26 -4.21 13.46
C ALA A 137 -9.59 -4.80 12.98
#